data_AF-A0A254RZU6-F1
#
_entry.id   AF-A0A254RZU6-F1
#
_cell.length_a   1.000
_cell.length_b   1.000
_cell.length_c   1.000
_cell.angle_alpha   90.00
_cell.angle_beta   90.00
_cell.angle_gamma   90.00
#
_symmetry.space_group_name_H-M   'P 1'
#
loop_
_entity.id
_entity.type
_entity.pdbx_description
1 polymer ?
#
loop_
_entity_poly.entity_id
_entity_poly.type
_entity_poly.pdbx_seq_one_letter_code
_entity_poly.pdbx_strand_id
1 'polypeptide(L)'
;MAKSQTEMFEFNREPIKGFPELRWAGKRPFTGTSYYPAQLKETHGHPSDDGWMNKLYWGDNLQVMSHLLKECRGQVDLIYIDPPFDSKADYKKTISLRNQSAESDSSNFEEKQYGDIWTNDEYLQFMYERLILCRELLSDKGSIYLHCDWHKSHYLRNIMDEIFGIECFQNEISWLYKTGGASKTCWARKHDTLLFYSKKNSGFTFNPLQERSYMMHKYGFKKSDFKIDPENGLQYSMVYCRDVWEMPSVGSATDERVDYPTQKPEVLLERIIKASSNPGDVVFDCFMGSGTTQTVAMKLGRKFIGADINLGAIQTTTKRLISTASKCMADKNLLSIQTYTGFEVYNVNDYDFFRNELEAKKLIIEALGMQALPENSLWDAEFDGRMVAILGINRIATASEFEKIVANIDISSWQKKQNENPGKPVEKITFVCMGHDPNLEAMFHEKMASLGFVVDLEIIDILRDKKELTFKRDADAKISIANGKLSIEQFYPMNLLQKLSFEKQDVEDWKELVDSVMIDWNYDGVAFAPALTDIPAKNALVKGIYNVPEDAGTIHVKITDLISESWEGSFSVEGSKL
;
A
#
# COMPACT_ATOMS: atom_id res chain seq x y z
N MET A 1 -7.70 -30.88 1.85
CA MET A 1 -6.39 -30.39 1.36
C MET A 1 -6.51 -30.16 -0.14
N ALA A 2 -6.85 -28.93 -0.55
CA ALA A 2 -6.78 -28.55 -1.95
C ALA A 2 -5.32 -28.24 -2.28
N LYS A 3 -4.77 -28.86 -3.33
CA LYS A 3 -3.44 -28.52 -3.86
C LYS A 3 -3.44 -27.02 -4.20
N SER A 4 -2.55 -26.23 -3.60
CA SER A 4 -2.32 -24.85 -4.07
C SER A 4 -1.63 -24.96 -5.44
N GLN A 5 -2.42 -24.95 -6.51
CA GLN A 5 -1.89 -24.74 -7.84
C GLN A 5 -1.46 -23.27 -7.92
N THR A 6 -0.15 -23.03 -7.84
CA THR A 6 0.43 -21.74 -8.20
C THR A 6 0.30 -21.60 -9.72
N GLU A 7 -0.78 -20.96 -10.17
CA GLU A 7 -0.98 -20.59 -11.56
C GLU A 7 0.01 -19.46 -11.91
N MET A 8 0.80 -19.68 -12.97
CA MET A 8 1.86 -18.76 -13.41
C MET A 8 1.37 -17.97 -14.64
N PHE A 9 1.53 -16.65 -14.61
CA PHE A 9 1.30 -15.80 -15.78
C PHE A 9 2.60 -15.59 -16.53
N GLU A 10 2.62 -15.80 -17.84
CA GLU A 10 3.77 -15.49 -18.70
C GLU A 10 3.54 -14.21 -19.52
N PHE A 11 4.59 -13.41 -19.64
CA PHE A 11 4.64 -12.17 -20.41
C PHE A 11 5.61 -12.35 -21.57
N ASN A 12 5.10 -12.31 -22.79
CA ASN A 12 5.95 -12.35 -23.98
C ASN A 12 6.27 -10.91 -24.42
N ARG A 13 7.50 -10.48 -24.20
CA ARG A 13 7.99 -9.17 -24.68
C ARG A 13 9.23 -9.37 -25.51
N GLU A 14 9.03 -9.39 -26.82
CA GLU A 14 10.16 -9.22 -27.72
C GLU A 14 10.64 -7.76 -27.66
N PRO A 15 11.96 -7.50 -27.63
CA PRO A 15 12.49 -6.14 -27.69
C PRO A 15 11.91 -5.40 -28.90
N ILE A 16 11.35 -4.21 -28.68
CA ILE A 16 10.77 -3.42 -29.77
C ILE A 16 11.91 -3.01 -30.70
N LYS A 17 11.95 -3.61 -31.89
CA LYS A 17 13.05 -3.44 -32.84
C LYS A 17 13.19 -1.98 -33.26
N GLY A 18 14.37 -1.39 -33.02
CA GLY A 18 14.71 -0.03 -33.44
C GLY A 18 14.61 1.04 -32.35
N PHE A 19 14.31 0.68 -31.10
CA PHE A 19 14.19 1.62 -29.99
C PHE A 19 15.35 1.51 -28.98
N PRO A 20 15.75 2.63 -28.33
CA PRO A 20 16.78 2.61 -27.30
C PRO A 20 16.29 1.85 -26.06
N GLU A 21 17.14 0.97 -25.53
CA GLU A 21 16.87 0.21 -24.31
C GLU A 21 17.68 0.80 -23.14
N LEU A 22 17.01 1.14 -22.02
CA LEU A 22 17.71 1.51 -20.80
C LEU A 22 18.27 0.24 -20.13
N ARG A 23 19.57 0.24 -19.82
CA ARG A 23 20.24 -0.85 -19.11
C ARG A 23 20.75 -0.39 -17.75
N TRP A 24 20.61 -1.26 -16.76
CA TRP A 24 21.25 -1.17 -15.44
C TRP A 24 21.76 -2.54 -15.03
N ALA A 25 22.67 -2.61 -14.05
CA ALA A 25 23.41 -3.83 -13.72
C ALA A 25 22.50 -4.97 -13.23
N GLY A 26 21.45 -4.63 -12.47
CA GLY A 26 20.45 -5.54 -11.95
C GLY A 26 19.22 -5.75 -12.84
N LYS A 27 19.21 -5.28 -14.10
CA LYS A 27 18.04 -5.40 -14.97
C LYS A 27 17.77 -6.87 -15.27
N ARG A 28 16.62 -7.37 -14.82
CA ARG A 28 16.17 -8.74 -15.06
C ARG A 28 14.86 -8.74 -15.85
N PRO A 29 14.72 -9.60 -16.88
CA PRO A 29 13.44 -9.81 -17.54
C PRO A 29 12.39 -10.22 -16.50
N PHE A 30 11.23 -9.59 -16.56
CA PHE A 30 10.08 -10.00 -15.78
C PHE A 30 9.11 -10.73 -16.72
N THR A 31 9.38 -12.03 -16.91
CA THR A 31 8.67 -12.88 -17.87
C THR A 31 7.47 -13.58 -17.26
N GLY A 32 7.28 -13.49 -15.95
CA GLY A 32 6.09 -14.02 -15.32
C GLY A 32 6.00 -13.73 -13.83
N THR A 33 4.83 -14.03 -13.28
CA THR A 33 4.56 -13.86 -11.85
C THR A 33 3.68 -14.98 -11.32
N SER A 34 3.82 -15.27 -10.03
CA SER A 34 2.93 -16.12 -9.25
C SER A 34 2.00 -15.25 -8.43
N TYR A 35 0.78 -15.71 -8.18
CA TYR A 35 -0.15 -15.00 -7.31
C TYR A 35 -0.53 -15.82 -6.08
N TYR A 36 -0.97 -15.10 -5.06
CA TYR A 36 -1.56 -15.67 -3.86
C TYR A 36 -3.04 -15.27 -3.78
N PRO A 37 -3.90 -16.12 -3.20
CA PRO A 37 -5.31 -15.80 -3.05
C PRO A 37 -5.47 -14.62 -2.08
N ALA A 38 -6.28 -13.64 -2.48
CA ALA A 38 -6.72 -12.60 -1.58
C ALA A 38 -7.73 -13.17 -0.57
N GLN A 39 -7.60 -12.77 0.68
CA GLN A 39 -8.49 -13.13 1.77
C GLN A 39 -9.37 -11.93 2.09
N LEU A 40 -10.69 -12.06 1.98
CA LEU A 40 -11.62 -11.02 2.40
C LEU A 40 -11.50 -10.85 3.93
N LYS A 41 -11.33 -9.60 4.37
CA LYS A 41 -11.25 -9.24 5.79
C LYS A 41 -12.43 -8.40 6.23
N GLU A 42 -12.77 -7.38 5.44
CA GLU A 42 -13.84 -6.44 5.79
C GLU A 42 -14.76 -6.16 4.61
N THR A 43 -16.04 -5.94 4.89
CA THR A 43 -17.03 -5.49 3.91
C THR A 43 -17.76 -4.26 4.42
N HIS A 44 -17.76 -3.19 3.64
CA HIS A 44 -18.36 -1.90 4.00
C HIS A 44 -19.43 -1.51 2.96
N GLY A 45 -20.67 -1.32 3.41
CA GLY A 45 -21.79 -0.96 2.54
C GLY A 45 -22.35 -2.14 1.75
N HIS A 46 -22.94 -1.84 0.59
CA HIS A 46 -23.63 -2.82 -0.25
C HIS A 46 -23.11 -2.78 -1.69
N PRO A 47 -23.16 -3.90 -2.43
CA PRO A 47 -22.85 -3.91 -3.85
C PRO A 47 -23.76 -2.95 -4.60
N SER A 48 -23.24 -2.35 -5.67
CA SER A 48 -24.03 -1.54 -6.60
C SER A 48 -24.98 -2.42 -7.42
N ASP A 49 -25.89 -1.79 -8.19
CA ASP A 49 -26.93 -2.47 -8.96
C ASP A 49 -26.41 -3.54 -9.93
N ASP A 50 -25.19 -3.39 -10.43
CA ASP A 50 -24.49 -4.34 -11.29
C ASP A 50 -23.69 -5.42 -10.54
N GLY A 51 -23.84 -5.48 -9.21
CA GLY A 51 -23.16 -6.42 -8.33
C GLY A 51 -21.74 -6.03 -7.94
N TRP A 52 -21.25 -4.86 -8.34
CA TRP A 52 -19.87 -4.46 -8.07
C TRP A 52 -19.64 -4.04 -6.61
N MET A 53 -18.55 -4.53 -6.01
CA MET A 53 -17.92 -3.97 -4.83
C MET A 53 -16.53 -3.45 -5.20
N ASN A 54 -16.23 -2.21 -4.78
CA ASN A 54 -14.88 -1.68 -4.90
C ASN A 54 -13.93 -2.45 -3.97
N LYS A 55 -12.64 -2.44 -4.27
CA LYS A 55 -11.69 -3.30 -3.57
C LYS A 55 -10.49 -2.52 -3.05
N LEU A 56 -10.15 -2.71 -1.79
CA LEU A 56 -8.88 -2.31 -1.19
C LEU A 56 -8.09 -3.56 -0.86
N TYR A 57 -6.81 -3.57 -1.18
CA TYR A 57 -5.91 -4.68 -0.88
C TYR A 57 -4.78 -4.19 0.02
N TRP A 58 -4.68 -4.79 1.20
CA TRP A 58 -3.50 -4.69 2.02
C TRP A 58 -2.48 -5.73 1.55
N GLY A 59 -1.31 -5.25 1.15
CA GLY A 59 -0.19 -6.11 0.77
C GLY A 59 0.80 -5.46 -0.19
N ASP A 60 1.87 -6.20 -0.50
CA ASP A 60 2.81 -5.74 -1.53
C ASP A 60 2.11 -5.66 -2.89
N ASN A 61 2.21 -4.50 -3.52
CA ASN A 61 1.49 -4.20 -4.75
C ASN A 61 1.90 -5.07 -5.95
N LEU A 62 3.11 -5.66 -5.98
CA LEU A 62 3.47 -6.64 -7.00
C LEU A 62 2.61 -7.90 -6.84
N GLN A 63 2.44 -8.38 -5.61
CA GLN A 63 1.63 -9.55 -5.30
C GLN A 63 0.14 -9.29 -5.50
N VAL A 64 -0.35 -8.12 -5.08
CA VAL A 64 -1.74 -7.69 -5.33
C VAL A 64 -2.00 -7.63 -6.84
N MET A 65 -1.15 -6.97 -7.62
CA MET A 65 -1.34 -6.91 -9.07
C MET A 65 -1.25 -8.28 -9.73
N SER A 66 -0.39 -9.17 -9.23
CA SER A 66 -0.30 -10.56 -9.69
C SER A 66 -1.61 -11.31 -9.46
N HIS A 67 -2.24 -11.13 -8.30
CA HIS A 67 -3.59 -11.64 -8.00
C HIS A 67 -4.64 -11.03 -8.94
N LEU A 68 -4.61 -9.72 -9.14
CA LEU A 68 -5.53 -8.99 -10.01
C LEU A 68 -5.46 -9.43 -11.48
N LEU A 69 -4.32 -9.95 -11.96
CA LEU A 69 -4.25 -10.51 -13.32
C LEU A 69 -5.23 -11.66 -13.56
N LYS A 70 -5.63 -12.39 -12.51
CA LYS A 70 -6.65 -13.44 -12.63
C LYS A 70 -8.05 -12.87 -12.79
N GLU A 71 -8.35 -11.79 -12.08
CA GLU A 71 -9.71 -11.25 -11.99
C GLU A 71 -10.01 -10.16 -13.02
N CYS A 72 -9.05 -9.25 -13.26
CA CYS A 72 -9.27 -8.02 -14.01
C CYS A 72 -8.16 -7.67 -15.02
N ARG A 73 -7.38 -8.66 -15.50
CA ARG A 73 -6.44 -8.45 -16.62
C ARG A 73 -7.18 -7.89 -17.83
N GLY A 74 -6.68 -6.79 -18.38
CA GLY A 74 -7.30 -6.12 -19.52
C GLY A 74 -8.59 -5.35 -19.21
N GLN A 75 -8.92 -5.08 -17.94
CA GLN A 75 -10.20 -4.49 -17.55
C GLN A 75 -10.08 -3.14 -16.82
N VAL A 76 -8.87 -2.70 -16.46
CA VAL A 76 -8.67 -1.42 -15.76
C VAL A 76 -8.61 -0.25 -16.75
N ASP A 77 -9.45 0.76 -16.59
CA ASP A 77 -9.57 1.84 -17.57
C ASP A 77 -8.65 3.02 -17.29
N LEU A 78 -8.30 3.23 -16.02
CA LEU A 78 -7.38 4.29 -15.62
C LEU A 78 -6.50 3.83 -14.48
N ILE A 79 -5.19 4.02 -14.62
CA ILE A 79 -4.23 3.86 -13.53
C ILE A 79 -3.64 5.22 -13.17
N TYR A 80 -3.67 5.57 -11.89
CA TYR A 80 -2.83 6.64 -11.34
C TYR A 80 -1.90 6.01 -10.32
N ILE A 81 -0.60 6.33 -10.38
CA ILE A 81 0.36 5.86 -9.40
C ILE A 81 1.29 6.99 -8.97
N ASP A 82 1.55 7.03 -7.67
CA ASP A 82 2.46 7.95 -7.00
C ASP A 82 3.49 7.15 -6.19
N PRO A 83 4.44 6.49 -6.86
CA PRO A 83 5.43 5.65 -6.19
C PRO A 83 6.38 6.49 -5.31
N PRO A 84 7.11 5.87 -4.38
CA PRO A 84 8.22 6.53 -3.70
C PRO A 84 9.24 7.11 -4.70
N PHE A 85 9.91 8.21 -4.33
CA PHE A 85 10.68 9.04 -5.27
C PHE A 85 12.22 8.81 -5.20
N ASP A 86 12.69 7.87 -4.38
CA ASP A 86 14.10 7.69 -4.01
C ASP A 86 14.75 8.99 -3.50
N SER A 87 14.01 9.68 -2.64
CA SER A 87 14.39 10.95 -2.01
C SER A 87 15.41 10.78 -0.87
N LYS A 88 15.75 9.53 -0.50
CA LYS A 88 16.60 9.18 0.66
C LYS A 88 16.03 9.68 1.99
N ALA A 89 14.71 9.67 2.12
CA ALA A 89 13.99 10.16 3.30
C ALA A 89 13.17 9.06 3.97
N ASP A 90 13.06 9.14 5.29
CA ASP A 90 12.09 8.38 6.06
C ASP A 90 10.84 9.24 6.27
N TYR A 91 9.70 8.78 5.76
CA TYR A 91 8.43 9.48 5.95
C TYR A 91 7.82 9.03 7.27
N LYS A 92 7.59 9.99 8.16
CA LYS A 92 7.08 9.75 9.49
C LYS A 92 5.73 10.44 9.70
N LYS A 93 4.84 9.80 10.45
CA LYS A 93 3.59 10.36 10.95
C LYS A 93 3.82 10.77 12.41
N THR A 94 3.55 12.03 12.75
CA THR A 94 3.52 12.46 14.14
C THR A 94 2.20 11.99 14.75
N ILE A 95 2.30 11.25 15.85
CA ILE A 95 1.17 10.74 16.62
C ILE A 95 1.14 11.49 17.94
N SER A 96 -0.02 12.03 18.26
CA SER A 96 -0.30 12.79 19.47
C SER A 96 -1.51 12.19 20.18
N LEU A 97 -1.45 12.09 21.52
CA LEU A 97 -2.63 11.73 22.31
C LEU A 97 -3.75 12.74 22.11
N ARG A 98 -4.99 12.26 22.05
CA ARG A 98 -6.17 13.13 21.92
C ARG A 98 -6.36 13.87 23.26
N ASN A 99 -6.53 15.19 23.22
CA ASN A 99 -6.78 16.13 24.36
C ASN A 99 -5.61 16.56 25.28
N GLN A 100 -4.38 16.09 25.11
CA GLN A 100 -3.24 16.69 25.82
C GLN A 100 -2.59 17.80 24.96
N SER A 101 -2.67 19.05 25.43
CA SER A 101 -1.94 20.17 24.83
C SER A 101 -0.44 19.96 24.99
N ALA A 102 0.29 20.08 23.88
CA ALA A 102 1.70 19.77 23.67
C ALA A 102 2.69 20.59 24.55
N GLU A 103 2.70 20.36 25.86
CA GLU A 103 3.71 20.89 26.78
C GLU A 103 4.55 19.80 27.49
N SER A 104 4.24 18.51 27.30
CA SER A 104 5.08 17.39 27.75
C SER A 104 5.71 16.66 26.56
N ASP A 105 7.04 16.51 26.57
CA ASP A 105 7.82 15.76 25.57
C ASP A 105 7.43 14.26 25.46
N SER A 106 6.59 13.75 26.36
CA SER A 106 6.13 12.35 26.40
C SER A 106 4.81 12.07 25.65
N SER A 107 4.10 13.11 25.19
CA SER A 107 2.76 12.96 24.58
C SER A 107 2.75 12.83 23.05
N ASN A 108 3.90 13.00 22.41
CA ASN A 108 4.07 12.98 20.96
C ASN A 108 5.23 12.07 20.55
N PHE A 109 5.04 11.25 19.52
CA PHE A 109 6.14 10.50 18.90
C PHE A 109 5.97 10.41 17.38
N GLU A 110 7.07 10.10 16.69
CA GLU A 110 7.06 9.93 15.24
C GLU A 110 7.08 8.45 14.89
N GLU A 111 6.09 7.99 14.12
CA GLU A 111 6.04 6.66 13.56
C GLU A 111 6.49 6.67 12.09
N LYS A 112 7.51 5.86 11.76
CA LYS A 112 7.94 5.65 10.38
C LYS A 112 6.83 4.92 9.60
N GLN A 113 6.29 5.57 8.57
CA GLN A 113 5.23 5.03 7.72
C GLN A 113 5.82 4.22 6.56
N TYR A 114 6.87 4.73 5.92
CA TYR A 114 7.65 4.04 4.90
C TYR A 114 9.01 4.71 4.72
N GLY A 115 10.00 3.94 4.25
CA GLY A 115 11.34 4.45 3.92
C GLY A 115 11.49 4.59 2.41
N ASP A 116 12.10 5.68 1.96
CA ASP A 116 12.43 5.95 0.56
C ASP A 116 13.95 5.94 0.34
N ILE A 117 14.59 4.90 0.88
CA ILE A 117 16.04 4.68 0.83
C ILE A 117 16.30 3.45 -0.03
N TRP A 118 16.83 3.67 -1.23
CA TRP A 118 17.15 2.61 -2.18
C TRP A 118 18.67 2.51 -2.37
N THR A 119 19.17 1.31 -2.57
CA THR A 119 20.58 1.11 -2.95
C THR A 119 20.70 0.86 -4.44
N ASN A 120 21.60 1.59 -5.11
CA ASN A 120 21.93 1.44 -6.53
C ASN A 120 20.71 1.48 -7.48
N ASP A 121 20.46 0.38 -8.20
CA ASP A 121 19.50 0.23 -9.30
C ASP A 121 18.25 -0.61 -8.92
N GLU A 122 18.10 -0.96 -7.64
CA GLU A 122 16.97 -1.74 -7.12
C GLU A 122 15.63 -1.04 -7.36
N TYR A 123 15.59 0.29 -7.24
CA TYR A 123 14.40 1.10 -7.53
C TYR A 123 13.91 0.93 -8.98
N LEU A 124 14.84 0.88 -9.93
CA LEU A 124 14.49 0.73 -11.34
C LEU A 124 13.88 -0.64 -11.61
N GLN A 125 14.46 -1.70 -11.02
CA GLN A 125 13.88 -3.03 -11.11
C GLN A 125 12.50 -3.10 -10.43
N PHE A 126 12.37 -2.51 -9.24
CA PHE A 126 11.11 -2.43 -8.51
C PHE A 126 9.98 -1.79 -9.34
N MET A 127 10.27 -0.66 -10.00
CA MET A 127 9.32 0.03 -10.86
C MET A 127 9.08 -0.71 -12.19
N TYR A 128 10.11 -1.30 -12.78
CA TYR A 128 10.02 -2.06 -14.03
C TYR A 128 8.99 -3.18 -13.94
N GLU A 129 9.08 -4.03 -12.91
CA GLU A 129 8.18 -5.16 -12.69
C GLU A 129 6.72 -4.70 -12.50
N ARG A 130 6.52 -3.61 -11.75
CA ARG A 130 5.19 -3.06 -11.46
C ARG A 130 4.55 -2.43 -12.69
N LEU A 131 5.30 -1.66 -13.46
CA LEU A 131 4.81 -1.02 -14.68
C LEU A 131 4.45 -2.06 -15.76
N ILE A 132 5.13 -3.22 -15.77
CA ILE A 132 4.73 -4.36 -16.61
C ILE A 132 3.34 -4.84 -16.23
N LEU A 133 3.08 -5.09 -14.94
CA LEU A 133 1.78 -5.53 -14.46
C LEU A 133 0.69 -4.47 -14.68
N CYS A 134 0.96 -3.19 -14.43
CA CYS A 134 0.04 -2.10 -14.73
C CYS A 134 -0.41 -2.14 -16.19
N ARG A 135 0.52 -2.32 -17.13
CA ARG A 135 0.20 -2.43 -18.55
C ARG A 135 -0.70 -3.63 -18.89
N GLU A 136 -0.50 -4.76 -18.22
CA GLU A 136 -1.31 -5.97 -18.41
C GLU A 136 -2.73 -5.82 -17.85
N LEU A 137 -2.87 -5.10 -16.73
CA LEU A 137 -4.16 -4.82 -16.10
C LEU A 137 -5.01 -3.83 -16.92
N LEU A 138 -4.37 -2.86 -17.59
CA LEU A 138 -5.09 -1.87 -18.39
C LEU A 138 -5.96 -2.49 -19.47
N SER A 139 -7.15 -1.95 -19.67
CA SER A 139 -8.01 -2.20 -20.82
C SER A 139 -7.43 -1.57 -22.08
N ASP A 140 -7.90 -2.01 -23.24
CA ASP A 140 -7.43 -1.49 -24.52
C ASP A 140 -7.75 -0.01 -24.76
N LYS A 141 -8.76 0.51 -24.06
CA LYS A 141 -9.09 1.94 -24.02
C LYS A 141 -8.42 2.69 -22.86
N GLY A 142 -7.64 1.98 -22.05
CA GLY A 142 -7.14 2.47 -20.78
C GLY A 142 -5.85 3.28 -20.87
N SER A 143 -5.58 4.04 -19.81
CA SER A 143 -4.40 4.90 -19.72
C SER A 143 -3.82 4.96 -18.31
N ILE A 144 -2.57 5.41 -18.20
CA ILE A 144 -1.82 5.52 -16.95
C ILE A 144 -1.19 6.89 -16.79
N TYR A 145 -1.26 7.41 -15.57
CA TYR A 145 -0.53 8.58 -15.10
C TYR A 145 0.47 8.13 -14.05
N LEU A 146 1.76 8.33 -14.33
CA LEU A 146 2.84 8.07 -13.39
C LEU A 146 3.36 9.40 -12.85
N HIS A 147 3.16 9.61 -11.55
CA HIS A 147 3.72 10.75 -10.84
C HIS A 147 5.21 10.53 -10.62
N CYS A 148 6.01 11.55 -10.94
CA CYS A 148 7.44 11.55 -10.72
C CYS A 148 7.87 12.89 -10.13
N ASP A 149 8.86 12.83 -9.24
CA ASP A 149 9.72 13.97 -9.01
C ASP A 149 10.90 14.00 -9.99
N TRP A 150 11.78 14.98 -9.81
CA TRP A 150 12.93 15.22 -10.67
C TRP A 150 14.06 14.16 -10.55
N HIS A 151 14.12 13.34 -9.49
CA HIS A 151 15.25 12.44 -9.26
C HIS A 151 15.26 11.30 -10.27
N LYS A 152 14.08 10.73 -10.57
CA LYS A 152 13.95 9.49 -11.36
C LYS A 152 13.06 9.61 -12.59
N SER A 153 12.42 10.76 -12.84
CA SER A 153 11.51 10.95 -13.98
C SER A 153 12.08 10.50 -15.32
N HIS A 154 13.34 10.83 -15.60
CA HIS A 154 14.01 10.46 -16.85
C HIS A 154 14.27 8.94 -17.00
N TYR A 155 14.56 8.23 -15.90
CA TYR A 155 14.70 6.77 -15.94
C TYR A 155 13.33 6.09 -16.10
N LEU A 156 12.34 6.56 -15.33
CA LEU A 156 10.97 6.06 -15.41
C LEU A 156 10.36 6.31 -16.79
N ARG A 157 10.66 7.45 -17.41
CA ARG A 157 10.29 7.76 -18.79
C ARG A 157 10.77 6.69 -19.76
N ASN A 158 12.06 6.35 -19.70
CA ASN A 158 12.65 5.34 -20.59
C ASN A 158 12.06 3.94 -20.32
N ILE A 159 11.79 3.60 -19.05
CA ILE A 159 11.12 2.35 -18.70
C ILE A 159 9.69 2.32 -19.28
N MET A 160 8.94 3.42 -19.17
CA MET A 160 7.61 3.53 -19.75
C MET A 160 7.64 3.40 -21.28
N ASP A 161 8.61 4.01 -21.96
CA ASP A 161 8.82 3.87 -23.41
C ASP A 161 9.08 2.41 -23.81
N GLU A 162 9.92 1.70 -23.05
CA GLU A 162 10.19 0.27 -23.27
C GLU A 162 8.94 -0.59 -23.05
N ILE A 163 8.11 -0.24 -22.06
CA ILE A 163 6.97 -1.06 -21.65
C ILE A 163 5.72 -0.79 -22.50
N PHE A 164 5.39 0.47 -22.72
CA PHE A 164 4.17 0.90 -23.40
C PHE A 164 4.39 1.12 -24.90
N GLY A 165 5.61 1.43 -25.32
CA GLY A 165 5.93 1.94 -26.65
C GLY A 165 5.95 3.47 -26.68
N ILE A 166 6.90 4.05 -27.41
CA ILE A 166 7.06 5.51 -27.52
C ILE A 166 5.82 6.16 -28.14
N GLU A 167 5.17 5.48 -29.08
CA GLU A 167 3.94 5.91 -29.73
C GLU A 167 2.72 5.96 -28.81
N CYS A 168 2.81 5.31 -27.64
CA CYS A 168 1.76 5.32 -26.63
C CYS A 168 1.92 6.47 -25.62
N PHE A 169 3.03 7.20 -25.69
CA PHE A 169 3.19 8.42 -24.92
C PHE A 169 2.28 9.54 -25.45
N GLN A 170 1.55 10.19 -24.53
CA GLN A 170 0.61 11.25 -24.87
C GLN A 170 1.19 12.63 -24.55
N ASN A 171 1.52 12.89 -23.29
CA ASN A 171 2.18 14.12 -22.88
C ASN A 171 2.89 14.02 -21.52
N GLU A 172 3.77 14.99 -21.26
CA GLU A 172 4.37 15.23 -19.97
C GLU A 172 3.67 16.44 -19.34
N ILE A 173 3.10 16.26 -18.16
CA ILE A 173 2.34 17.31 -17.48
C ILE A 173 3.18 17.87 -16.34
N SER A 174 3.36 19.18 -16.31
CA SER A 174 3.97 19.89 -15.19
C SER A 174 2.89 20.33 -14.22
N TRP A 175 2.86 19.75 -13.02
CA TRP A 175 1.96 20.20 -11.95
C TRP A 175 2.68 21.20 -11.05
N LEU A 176 2.34 22.48 -11.19
CA LEU A 176 2.89 23.58 -10.42
C LEU A 176 2.09 23.82 -9.13
N TYR A 177 2.84 24.00 -8.05
CA TYR A 177 2.30 24.37 -6.74
C TYR A 177 3.13 25.49 -6.11
N LYS A 178 2.47 26.33 -5.30
CA LYS A 178 3.08 27.52 -4.68
C LYS A 178 3.90 27.19 -3.42
N THR A 179 3.58 26.06 -2.79
CA THR A 179 4.25 25.52 -1.61
C THR A 179 5.64 24.97 -1.94
N GLY A 180 6.42 24.56 -0.93
CA GLY A 180 7.81 24.13 -1.10
C GLY A 180 8.84 25.22 -0.76
N GLY A 181 10.04 24.79 -0.36
CA GLY A 181 11.09 25.66 0.16
C GLY A 181 11.67 26.63 -0.86
N ALA A 182 12.34 27.67 -0.35
CA ALA A 182 13.24 28.50 -1.14
C ALA A 182 14.65 27.91 -1.09
N SER A 183 15.35 27.92 -2.22
CA SER A 183 16.77 27.55 -2.27
C SER A 183 17.62 28.80 -2.52
N LYS A 184 18.76 28.89 -1.84
CA LYS A 184 19.78 29.93 -2.07
C LYS A 184 20.86 29.50 -3.07
N THR A 185 20.92 28.22 -3.40
CA THR A 185 22.00 27.61 -4.19
C THR A 185 21.52 27.04 -5.52
N CYS A 186 20.21 26.92 -5.73
CA CYS A 186 19.59 26.49 -6.98
C CYS A 186 18.19 27.10 -7.14
N TRP A 187 17.57 26.89 -8.31
CA TRP A 187 16.18 27.29 -8.53
C TRP A 187 15.25 26.50 -7.59
N ALA A 188 14.32 27.21 -6.95
CA ALA A 188 13.34 26.58 -6.09
C ALA A 188 12.47 25.61 -6.90
N ARG A 189 12.31 24.39 -6.38
CA ARG A 189 11.43 23.40 -6.99
C ARG A 189 9.99 23.72 -6.67
N LYS A 190 9.18 23.86 -7.71
CA LYS A 190 7.79 24.32 -7.66
C LYS A 190 6.85 23.52 -8.55
N HIS A 191 7.32 22.36 -9.01
CA HIS A 191 6.48 21.45 -9.76
C HIS A 191 6.95 20.00 -9.60
N ASP A 192 5.98 19.10 -9.77
CA ASP A 192 6.21 17.70 -10.03
C ASP A 192 5.78 17.37 -11.47
N THR A 193 6.19 16.21 -11.96
CA THR A 193 5.92 15.76 -13.33
C THR A 193 4.94 14.59 -13.31
N LEU A 194 3.95 14.60 -14.21
CA LEU A 194 3.11 13.43 -14.49
C LEU A 194 3.39 12.95 -15.92
N LEU A 195 3.78 11.69 -16.06
CA LEU A 195 3.93 11.04 -17.35
C LEU A 195 2.61 10.40 -17.74
N PHE A 196 2.03 10.81 -18.87
CA PHE A 196 0.77 10.28 -19.38
C PHE A 196 1.00 9.34 -20.57
N TYR A 197 0.59 8.08 -20.39
CA TYR A 197 0.63 7.06 -21.44
C TYR A 197 -0.72 6.39 -21.59
N SER A 198 -1.05 5.97 -22.81
CA SER A 198 -2.17 5.08 -23.09
C SER A 198 -1.66 3.64 -23.28
N LYS A 199 -2.54 2.64 -23.18
CA LYS A 199 -2.15 1.25 -23.50
C LYS A 199 -1.91 1.03 -25.01
N LYS A 200 -2.64 1.80 -25.84
CA LYS A 200 -2.57 1.80 -27.31
C LYS A 200 -2.39 3.22 -27.82
N ASN A 201 -1.73 3.38 -28.96
CA ASN A 201 -1.50 4.68 -29.62
C ASN A 201 -2.78 5.44 -30.02
N SER A 202 -3.93 4.77 -30.07
CA SER A 202 -5.21 5.33 -30.50
C SER A 202 -6.37 4.53 -29.90
N GLY A 203 -7.55 5.15 -29.85
CA GLY A 203 -8.76 4.53 -29.31
C GLY A 203 -8.85 4.46 -27.78
N PHE A 204 -7.96 5.16 -27.07
CA PHE A 204 -8.04 5.32 -25.63
C PHE A 204 -9.05 6.40 -25.22
N THR A 205 -9.55 6.32 -23.99
CA THR A 205 -10.51 7.28 -23.46
C THR A 205 -9.82 8.60 -23.14
N PHE A 206 -10.27 9.70 -23.78
CA PHE A 206 -9.86 11.05 -23.41
C PHE A 206 -11.02 12.04 -23.60
N ASN A 207 -11.48 12.62 -22.50
CA ASN A 207 -12.52 13.63 -22.41
C ASN A 207 -11.84 15.01 -22.32
N PRO A 208 -11.84 15.81 -23.40
CA PRO A 208 -11.14 17.09 -23.41
C PRO A 208 -11.81 18.07 -22.42
N LEU A 209 -11.14 18.32 -21.31
CA LEU A 209 -11.59 19.26 -20.29
C LEU A 209 -11.26 20.69 -20.70
N GLN A 210 -12.02 21.65 -20.18
CA GLN A 210 -11.81 23.07 -20.44
C GLN A 210 -11.41 23.82 -19.16
N GLU A 211 -10.56 24.83 -19.32
CA GLU A 211 -10.11 25.75 -18.27
C GLU A 211 -10.26 27.21 -18.70
N ARG A 212 -10.27 28.12 -17.72
CA ARG A 212 -10.24 29.56 -17.98
C ARG A 212 -8.84 29.97 -18.41
N SER A 213 -8.74 30.73 -19.51
CA SER A 213 -7.50 31.40 -19.91
C SER A 213 -7.67 32.91 -19.89
N TYR A 214 -6.86 33.58 -19.08
CA TYR A 214 -6.81 35.05 -18.95
C TYR A 214 -5.82 35.71 -19.90
N MET A 215 -5.23 34.97 -20.85
CA MET A 215 -4.28 35.54 -21.80
C MET A 215 -5.00 36.51 -22.74
N MET A 216 -4.59 37.78 -22.68
CA MET A 216 -5.06 38.84 -23.59
C MET A 216 -4.26 38.85 -24.90
N HIS A 217 -4.34 37.80 -25.71
CA HIS A 217 -3.82 37.86 -27.09
C HIS A 217 -4.83 37.38 -28.13
N LYS A 218 -5.06 38.28 -29.10
CA LYS A 218 -5.94 38.22 -30.29
C LYS A 218 -5.58 37.12 -31.31
N TYR A 219 -4.98 36.01 -30.93
CA TYR A 219 -4.75 34.91 -31.88
C TYR A 219 -6.03 34.09 -32.02
N GLY A 220 -6.91 34.53 -32.94
CA GLY A 220 -8.02 33.73 -33.46
C GLY A 220 -9.35 33.78 -32.68
N PHE A 221 -9.37 34.25 -31.44
CA PHE A 221 -10.63 34.36 -30.66
C PHE A 221 -11.46 35.58 -31.10
N LYS A 222 -12.74 35.36 -31.40
CA LYS A 222 -13.66 36.46 -31.68
C LYS A 222 -13.96 37.18 -30.36
N LYS A 223 -14.23 38.48 -30.42
CA LYS A 223 -14.58 39.30 -29.24
C LYS A 223 -15.79 38.75 -28.46
N SER A 224 -16.60 37.89 -29.09
CA SER A 224 -17.74 37.15 -28.53
C SER A 224 -17.38 36.01 -27.58
N ASP A 225 -16.14 35.54 -27.56
CA ASP A 225 -15.76 34.31 -26.85
C ASP A 225 -15.24 34.58 -25.42
N PHE A 226 -15.14 35.86 -25.05
CA PHE A 226 -14.65 36.31 -23.75
C PHE A 226 -15.79 36.45 -22.74
N LYS A 227 -15.57 35.90 -21.55
CA LYS A 227 -16.42 36.03 -20.36
C LYS A 227 -15.71 36.87 -19.30
N ILE A 228 -16.45 37.44 -18.37
CA ILE A 228 -15.89 38.13 -17.21
C ILE A 228 -15.92 37.18 -16.02
N ASP A 229 -14.78 37.04 -15.35
CA ASP A 229 -14.69 36.28 -14.13
C ASP A 229 -15.32 37.06 -12.97
N PRO A 230 -16.36 36.54 -12.30
CA PRO A 230 -16.98 37.24 -11.18
C PRO A 230 -16.06 37.39 -9.96
N GLU A 231 -15.02 36.56 -9.82
CA GLU A 231 -14.16 36.55 -8.64
C GLU A 231 -13.08 37.64 -8.69
N ASN A 232 -12.51 37.89 -9.87
CA ASN A 232 -11.39 38.82 -10.03
C ASN A 232 -11.64 39.93 -11.07
N GLY A 233 -12.78 39.91 -11.76
CA GLY A 233 -13.16 40.91 -12.77
C GLY A 233 -12.39 40.83 -14.09
N LEU A 234 -11.50 39.86 -14.26
CA LEU A 234 -10.69 39.72 -15.47
C LEU A 234 -11.48 39.04 -16.59
N GLN A 235 -11.17 39.41 -17.83
CA GLN A 235 -11.67 38.70 -19.01
C GLN A 235 -10.95 37.37 -19.17
N TYR A 236 -11.71 36.32 -19.45
CA TYR A 236 -11.19 35.00 -19.78
C TYR A 236 -11.92 34.39 -20.98
N SER A 237 -11.26 33.45 -21.64
CA SER A 237 -11.88 32.53 -22.60
C SER A 237 -11.83 31.11 -22.05
N MET A 238 -12.74 30.23 -22.49
CA MET A 238 -12.61 28.80 -22.20
C MET A 238 -11.70 28.19 -23.27
N VAL A 239 -10.63 27.53 -22.83
CA VAL A 239 -9.70 26.79 -23.68
C VAL A 239 -9.64 25.34 -23.20
N TYR A 240 -9.17 24.42 -24.04
CA TYR A 240 -8.87 23.08 -23.56
C TYR A 240 -7.72 23.12 -22.54
N CYS A 241 -7.82 22.26 -21.52
CA CYS A 241 -6.78 22.13 -20.50
C CYS A 241 -5.42 21.84 -21.17
N ARG A 242 -4.40 22.57 -20.73
CA ARG A 242 -3.02 22.43 -21.21
C ARG A 242 -2.26 21.41 -20.36
N ASP A 243 -0.99 21.20 -20.64
CA ASP A 243 -0.06 20.31 -19.92
C ASP A 243 0.67 20.99 -18.75
N VAL A 244 0.44 22.28 -18.52
CA VAL A 244 0.96 23.02 -17.38
C VAL A 244 -0.20 23.31 -16.42
N TRP A 245 -0.23 22.63 -15.28
CA TRP A 245 -1.32 22.70 -14.31
C TRP A 245 -0.91 23.47 -13.07
N GLU A 246 -1.50 24.64 -12.86
CA GLU A 246 -1.34 25.37 -11.59
C GLU A 246 -2.46 24.94 -10.63
N MET A 247 -2.10 24.14 -9.62
CA MET A 247 -3.04 23.69 -8.59
C MET A 247 -2.35 23.67 -7.22
N PRO A 248 -3.02 24.10 -6.14
CA PRO A 248 -2.43 24.07 -4.81
C PRO A 248 -2.21 22.63 -4.34
N SER A 249 -1.15 22.41 -3.57
CA SER A 249 -1.03 21.22 -2.72
C SER A 249 -2.06 21.27 -1.59
N VAL A 250 -2.30 20.14 -0.92
CA VAL A 250 -3.23 20.06 0.21
C VAL A 250 -2.82 21.04 1.32
N GLY A 251 -3.71 21.96 1.66
CA GLY A 251 -3.48 22.94 2.73
C GLY A 251 -3.76 22.36 4.12
N SER A 252 -3.13 22.92 5.16
CA SER A 252 -3.31 22.46 6.55
C SER A 252 -4.72 22.63 7.13
N ALA A 253 -5.50 23.56 6.59
CA ALA A 253 -6.87 23.85 7.02
C ALA A 253 -7.93 23.37 6.02
N THR A 254 -7.60 22.47 5.09
CA THR A 254 -8.55 21.97 4.08
C THR A 254 -9.35 20.79 4.62
N ASP A 255 -10.65 20.74 4.29
CA ASP A 255 -11.55 19.67 4.72
C ASP A 255 -11.20 18.29 4.15
N GLU A 256 -10.43 18.24 3.05
CA GLU A 256 -9.97 16.99 2.43
C GLU A 256 -8.78 16.36 3.18
N ARG A 257 -8.11 17.10 4.07
CA ARG A 257 -6.86 16.65 4.71
C ARG A 257 -7.12 15.54 5.72
N VAL A 258 -6.40 14.44 5.58
CA VAL A 258 -6.42 13.28 6.50
C VAL A 258 -5.11 13.08 7.26
N ASP A 259 -4.24 14.10 7.26
CA ASP A 259 -2.94 14.11 7.96
C ASP A 259 -1.99 12.96 7.57
N TYR A 260 -2.12 12.46 6.33
CA TYR A 260 -1.17 11.51 5.74
C TYR A 260 0.03 12.24 5.09
N PRO A 261 1.30 11.81 5.31
CA PRO A 261 2.52 12.60 5.00
C PRO A 261 2.75 13.04 3.54
N THR A 262 1.98 12.55 2.57
CA THR A 262 2.16 12.82 1.13
C THR A 262 0.86 12.94 0.34
N GLN A 263 -0.25 13.23 1.04
CA GLN A 263 -1.58 13.34 0.43
C GLN A 263 -1.60 14.27 -0.79
N LYS A 264 -2.11 13.76 -1.91
CA LYS A 264 -2.36 14.53 -3.13
C LYS A 264 -3.72 15.23 -3.07
N PRO A 265 -3.87 16.42 -3.67
CA PRO A 265 -5.11 17.18 -3.59
C PRO A 265 -6.18 16.56 -4.51
N GLU A 266 -7.42 16.52 -4.06
CA GLU A 266 -8.53 15.92 -4.82
C GLU A 266 -8.71 16.57 -6.19
N VAL A 267 -8.48 17.88 -6.33
CA VAL A 267 -8.60 18.61 -7.61
C VAL A 267 -7.66 18.08 -8.70
N LEU A 268 -6.47 17.59 -8.31
CA LEU A 268 -5.52 17.01 -9.24
C LEU A 268 -6.06 15.70 -9.81
N LEU A 269 -6.50 14.81 -8.92
CA LEU A 269 -7.05 13.51 -9.28
C LEU A 269 -8.40 13.66 -10.00
N GLU A 270 -9.19 14.66 -9.66
CA GLU A 270 -10.47 14.96 -10.32
C GLU A 270 -10.25 15.32 -11.78
N ARG A 271 -9.24 16.14 -12.09
CA ARG A 271 -8.87 16.46 -13.47
C ARG A 271 -8.45 15.20 -14.24
N ILE A 272 -7.57 14.39 -13.66
CA ILE A 272 -7.07 13.15 -14.27
C ILE A 272 -8.22 12.17 -14.54
N ILE A 273 -9.04 11.88 -13.53
CA ILE A 273 -10.13 10.90 -13.62
C ILE A 273 -11.21 11.36 -14.60
N LYS A 274 -11.59 12.65 -14.61
CA LYS A 274 -12.55 13.16 -15.60
C LYS A 274 -11.99 13.11 -17.02
N ALA A 275 -10.72 13.42 -17.21
CA ALA A 275 -10.09 13.41 -18.52
C ALA A 275 -9.96 11.99 -19.08
N SER A 276 -9.68 10.99 -18.26
CA SER A 276 -9.22 9.68 -18.78
C SER A 276 -10.09 8.49 -18.35
N SER A 277 -11.30 8.75 -17.87
CA SER A 277 -12.31 7.73 -17.56
C SER A 277 -13.74 8.29 -17.61
N ASN A 278 -14.72 7.41 -17.77
CA ASN A 278 -16.15 7.71 -17.70
C ASN A 278 -16.79 7.13 -16.43
N PRO A 279 -17.99 7.60 -16.01
CA PRO A 279 -18.74 6.93 -14.95
C PRO A 279 -18.88 5.42 -15.23
N GLY A 280 -18.68 4.59 -14.20
CA GLY A 280 -18.68 3.13 -14.29
C GLY A 280 -17.35 2.48 -14.73
N ASP A 281 -16.41 3.24 -15.27
CA ASP A 281 -15.06 2.73 -15.58
C ASP A 281 -14.28 2.40 -14.29
N VAL A 282 -13.29 1.51 -14.42
CA VAL A 282 -12.46 1.03 -13.29
C VAL A 282 -11.18 1.86 -13.16
N VAL A 283 -11.02 2.52 -12.02
CA VAL A 283 -9.81 3.28 -11.66
C VAL A 283 -8.96 2.48 -10.68
N PHE A 284 -7.66 2.37 -10.91
CA PHE A 284 -6.73 1.64 -10.05
C PHE A 284 -5.56 2.50 -9.59
N ASP A 285 -5.17 2.34 -8.33
CA ASP A 285 -3.96 2.93 -7.77
C ASP A 285 -3.28 1.92 -6.84
N CYS A 286 -2.09 1.46 -7.24
CA CYS A 286 -1.31 0.47 -6.51
C CYS A 286 -0.30 1.09 -5.53
N PHE A 287 -0.38 2.42 -5.32
CA PHE A 287 0.37 3.20 -4.33
C PHE A 287 -0.59 4.20 -3.65
N MET A 288 -1.77 3.71 -3.23
CA MET A 288 -2.90 4.60 -2.94
C MET A 288 -2.70 5.55 -1.77
N GLY A 289 -1.83 5.22 -0.80
CA GLY A 289 -1.55 6.01 0.39
C GLY A 289 -2.81 6.47 1.11
N SER A 290 -3.04 7.79 1.09
CA SER A 290 -4.23 8.45 1.68
C SER A 290 -5.59 8.17 1.02
N GLY A 291 -5.63 7.39 -0.05
CA GLY A 291 -6.88 7.01 -0.73
C GLY A 291 -7.53 8.14 -1.53
N THR A 292 -6.74 9.12 -1.99
CA THR A 292 -7.27 10.28 -2.73
C THR A 292 -7.87 9.84 -4.07
N THR A 293 -7.18 8.97 -4.80
CA THR A 293 -7.66 8.42 -6.09
C THR A 293 -9.00 7.71 -5.92
N GLN A 294 -9.12 6.84 -4.91
CA GLN A 294 -10.35 6.08 -4.61
C GLN A 294 -11.50 7.01 -4.19
N THR A 295 -11.21 7.99 -3.34
CA THR A 295 -12.18 8.98 -2.88
C THR A 295 -12.77 9.77 -4.04
N VAL A 296 -11.92 10.25 -4.95
CA VAL A 296 -12.35 11.01 -6.12
C VAL A 296 -13.08 10.11 -7.12
N ALA A 297 -12.61 8.88 -7.35
CA ALA A 297 -13.31 7.90 -8.20
C ALA A 297 -14.74 7.64 -7.69
N MET A 298 -14.91 7.41 -6.39
CA MET A 298 -16.22 7.22 -5.75
C MET A 298 -17.14 8.43 -5.96
N LYS A 299 -16.66 9.65 -5.65
CA LYS A 299 -17.42 10.90 -5.82
C LYS A 299 -17.86 11.14 -7.27
N LEU A 300 -17.06 10.67 -8.22
CA LEU A 300 -17.32 10.81 -9.64
C LEU A 300 -18.11 9.63 -10.23
N GLY A 301 -18.54 8.65 -9.43
CA GLY A 301 -19.30 7.49 -9.92
C GLY A 301 -18.47 6.52 -10.76
N ARG A 302 -17.18 6.36 -10.44
CA ARG A 302 -16.28 5.33 -11.01
C ARG A 302 -16.12 4.19 -10.02
N LYS A 303 -15.84 3.00 -10.55
CA LYS A 303 -15.39 1.86 -9.76
C LYS A 303 -13.93 2.07 -9.39
N PHE A 304 -13.48 1.55 -8.26
CA PHE A 304 -12.07 1.61 -7.89
C PHE A 304 -11.51 0.31 -7.36
N ILE A 305 -10.20 0.17 -7.56
CA ILE A 305 -9.32 -0.76 -6.87
C ILE A 305 -8.19 0.06 -6.24
N GLY A 306 -7.79 -0.26 -5.02
CA GLY A 306 -6.67 0.38 -4.33
C GLY A 306 -5.78 -0.66 -3.66
N ALA A 307 -4.47 -0.40 -3.62
CA ALA A 307 -3.54 -1.25 -2.88
C ALA A 307 -2.46 -0.43 -2.18
N ASP A 308 -2.10 -0.85 -0.97
CA ASP A 308 -0.96 -0.32 -0.24
C ASP A 308 -0.36 -1.39 0.69
N ILE A 309 0.95 -1.35 0.88
CA ILE A 309 1.64 -2.23 1.82
C ILE A 309 1.49 -1.74 3.26
N ASN A 310 1.26 -0.43 3.44
CA ASN A 310 1.14 0.19 4.75
C ASN A 310 -0.29 0.03 5.30
N LEU A 311 -0.43 -0.69 6.41
CA LEU A 311 -1.73 -0.83 7.09
C LEU A 311 -2.32 0.52 7.51
N GLY A 312 -1.49 1.50 7.88
CA GLY A 312 -1.95 2.85 8.18
C GLY A 312 -2.59 3.55 6.98
N ALA A 313 -2.11 3.30 5.76
CA ALA A 313 -2.71 3.79 4.53
C ALA A 313 -4.07 3.12 4.27
N ILE A 314 -4.17 1.81 4.49
CA ILE A 314 -5.42 1.04 4.39
C ILE A 314 -6.47 1.57 5.37
N GLN A 315 -6.09 1.75 6.64
CA GLN A 315 -6.99 2.27 7.68
C GLN A 315 -7.42 3.71 7.40
N THR A 316 -6.48 4.58 7.03
CA THR A 316 -6.77 5.98 6.66
C THR A 316 -7.74 6.04 5.48
N THR A 317 -7.49 5.24 4.44
CA THR A 317 -8.33 5.16 3.24
C THR A 317 -9.72 4.61 3.57
N THR A 318 -9.82 3.54 4.36
CA THR A 318 -11.08 2.93 4.79
C THR A 318 -11.96 3.97 5.50
N LYS A 319 -11.43 4.68 6.50
CA LYS A 319 -12.17 5.74 7.21
C LYS A 319 -12.63 6.86 6.29
N ARG A 320 -11.73 7.31 5.39
CA ARG A 320 -12.02 8.35 4.40
C ARG A 320 -13.16 7.92 3.46
N LEU A 321 -13.16 6.67 3.01
CA LEU A 321 -14.19 6.12 2.13
C LEU A 321 -15.53 5.92 2.83
N ILE A 322 -15.56 5.45 4.08
CA ILE A 322 -16.82 5.34 4.87
C ILE A 322 -17.49 6.72 4.98
N SER A 323 -16.71 7.75 5.34
CA SER A 323 -17.20 9.13 5.40
C SER A 323 -17.68 9.65 4.04
N THR A 324 -16.94 9.35 2.97
CA THR A 324 -17.27 9.78 1.61
C THR A 324 -18.51 9.08 1.08
N ALA A 325 -18.65 7.78 1.30
CA ALA A 325 -19.80 6.98 0.90
C ALA A 325 -21.08 7.54 1.54
N SER A 326 -21.03 7.83 2.85
CA SER A 326 -22.14 8.45 3.58
C SER A 326 -22.55 9.79 2.98
N LYS A 327 -21.59 10.63 2.59
CA LYS A 327 -21.84 11.92 1.92
C LYS A 327 -22.44 11.73 0.53
N CYS A 328 -21.93 10.78 -0.27
CA CYS A 328 -22.44 10.50 -1.60
C CYS A 328 -23.89 9.99 -1.57
N MET A 329 -24.23 9.13 -0.61
CA MET A 329 -25.60 8.63 -0.42
C MET A 329 -26.58 9.73 0.02
N ALA A 330 -26.10 10.76 0.72
CA ALA A 330 -26.93 11.88 1.18
C ALA A 330 -27.14 12.97 0.11
N ASP A 331 -26.29 13.03 -0.92
CA ASP A 331 -26.37 14.06 -1.96
C ASP A 331 -27.43 13.72 -3.02
N LYS A 332 -28.53 14.48 -2.99
CA LYS A 332 -29.64 14.32 -3.93
C LYS A 332 -29.27 14.64 -5.39
N ASN A 333 -28.19 15.40 -5.64
CA ASN A 333 -27.76 15.72 -7.01
C ASN A 333 -27.04 14.54 -7.68
N LEU A 334 -26.46 13.63 -6.88
CA LEU A 334 -25.80 12.41 -7.34
C LEU A 334 -26.77 11.29 -7.73
N LEU A 335 -28.09 11.45 -7.48
CA LEU A 335 -29.12 10.46 -7.81
C LEU A 335 -29.29 10.17 -9.32
N SER A 336 -28.67 10.96 -10.20
CA SER A 336 -28.74 10.77 -11.66
C SER A 336 -27.60 9.92 -12.23
N ILE A 337 -26.57 9.61 -11.43
CA ILE A 337 -25.41 8.81 -11.83
C ILE A 337 -25.33 7.62 -10.87
N GLN A 338 -25.17 6.40 -11.39
CA GLN A 338 -24.95 5.23 -10.54
C GLN A 338 -23.71 5.46 -9.67
N THR A 339 -23.86 5.30 -8.36
CA THR A 339 -22.76 5.46 -7.40
C THR A 339 -22.26 4.09 -6.96
N TYR A 340 -20.94 3.99 -6.79
CA TYR A 340 -20.26 2.77 -6.35
C TYR A 340 -19.68 3.05 -4.97
N THR A 341 -20.50 2.92 -3.93
CA THR A 341 -20.15 3.33 -2.56
C THR A 341 -19.72 2.17 -1.66
N GLY A 342 -20.17 0.95 -1.94
CA GLY A 342 -19.73 -0.24 -1.24
C GLY A 342 -18.28 -0.63 -1.61
N PHE A 343 -17.53 -1.11 -0.62
CA PHE A 343 -16.17 -1.60 -0.84
C PHE A 343 -15.77 -2.70 0.15
N GLU A 344 -14.82 -3.52 -0.26
CA GLU A 344 -14.28 -4.63 0.50
C GLU A 344 -12.78 -4.41 0.76
N VAL A 345 -12.30 -4.88 1.91
CA VAL A 345 -10.89 -4.88 2.28
C VAL A 345 -10.38 -6.31 2.28
N TYR A 346 -9.35 -6.53 1.48
CA TYR A 346 -8.70 -7.81 1.30
C TYR A 346 -7.27 -7.76 1.84
N ASN A 347 -6.77 -8.91 2.28
CA ASN A 347 -5.36 -9.13 2.55
C ASN A 347 -4.77 -10.09 1.52
N VAL A 348 -3.57 -9.82 1.00
CA VAL A 348 -2.87 -10.69 0.06
C VAL A 348 -1.57 -11.14 0.71
N ASN A 349 -1.46 -12.39 1.18
CA ASN A 349 -0.43 -12.93 2.09
C ASN A 349 -0.68 -12.64 3.59
N ASP A 350 -0.07 -13.43 4.46
CA ASP A 350 -0.14 -13.24 5.92
C ASP A 350 0.94 -12.23 6.38
N TYR A 351 0.61 -10.94 6.33
CA TYR A 351 1.48 -9.84 6.75
C TYR A 351 1.37 -9.47 8.24
N ASP A 352 0.66 -10.25 9.06
CA ASP A 352 0.50 -9.97 10.49
C ASP A 352 1.82 -10.03 11.28
N PHE A 353 2.90 -10.55 10.67
CA PHE A 353 4.14 -10.78 11.39
C PHE A 353 5.13 -9.62 11.34
N PHE A 354 5.46 -8.97 10.20
CA PHE A 354 6.44 -7.85 10.25
C PHE A 354 6.30 -6.79 9.14
N ARG A 355 6.28 -5.51 9.52
CA ARG A 355 6.20 -4.35 8.58
C ARG A 355 7.56 -3.89 8.01
N ASN A 356 8.67 -4.35 8.58
CA ASN A 356 10.04 -3.96 8.21
C ASN A 356 10.98 -5.17 8.29
N GLU A 357 11.63 -5.53 7.18
CA GLU A 357 12.48 -6.73 7.09
C GLU A 357 13.65 -6.72 8.09
N LEU A 358 14.26 -5.56 8.35
CA LEU A 358 15.36 -5.43 9.31
C LEU A 358 14.89 -5.63 10.76
N GLU A 359 13.72 -5.08 11.09
CA GLU A 359 13.11 -5.23 12.41
C GLU A 359 12.64 -6.67 12.62
N ALA A 360 12.09 -7.26 11.57
CA ALA A 360 11.67 -8.65 11.54
C ALA A 360 12.83 -9.62 11.81
N LYS A 361 13.97 -9.43 11.13
CA LYS A 361 15.18 -10.21 11.39
C LYS A 361 15.61 -10.11 12.84
N LYS A 362 15.65 -8.90 13.40
CA LYS A 362 16.03 -8.70 14.81
C LYS A 362 15.09 -9.44 15.76
N LEU A 363 13.78 -9.34 15.56
CA LEU A 363 12.79 -10.02 16.39
C LEU A 363 12.85 -11.54 16.26
N ILE A 364 13.10 -12.07 15.06
CA ILE A 364 13.32 -13.50 14.82
C ILE A 364 14.57 -13.99 15.54
N ILE A 365 15.68 -13.24 15.43
CA ILE A 365 16.93 -13.57 16.14
C ILE A 365 16.70 -13.61 17.65
N GLU A 366 16.04 -12.59 18.21
CA GLU A 366 15.74 -12.50 19.64
C GLU A 366 14.82 -13.63 20.11
N ALA A 367 13.70 -13.85 19.41
CA ALA A 367 12.70 -14.83 19.83
C ALA A 367 13.17 -16.28 19.67
N LEU A 368 14.10 -16.54 18.73
CA LEU A 368 14.73 -17.85 18.58
C LEU A 368 15.98 -18.02 19.46
N GLY A 369 16.40 -16.99 20.20
CA GLY A 369 17.57 -17.04 21.08
C GLY A 369 18.89 -17.14 20.31
N MET A 370 18.95 -16.56 19.12
CA MET A 370 20.11 -16.61 18.22
C MET A 370 21.10 -15.49 18.53
N GLN A 371 22.37 -15.70 18.20
CA GLN A 371 23.40 -14.69 18.34
C GLN A 371 23.51 -13.88 17.04
N ALA A 372 23.09 -12.62 17.05
CA ALA A 372 23.19 -11.73 15.89
C ALA A 372 24.64 -11.56 15.41
N LEU A 373 24.83 -11.54 14.10
CA LEU A 373 26.11 -11.25 13.46
C LEU A 373 26.16 -9.79 12.93
N PRO A 374 27.36 -9.24 12.67
CA PRO A 374 27.50 -7.89 12.12
C PRO A 374 26.79 -7.72 10.77
N GLU A 375 26.27 -6.53 10.46
CA GLU A 375 25.47 -6.27 9.23
C GLU A 375 26.22 -6.55 7.91
N ASN A 376 27.56 -6.56 7.93
CA ASN A 376 28.39 -6.89 6.76
C ASN A 376 28.73 -8.38 6.65
N SER A 377 28.18 -9.22 7.53
CA SER A 377 28.28 -10.68 7.46
C SER A 377 27.43 -11.22 6.32
N LEU A 378 27.85 -12.35 5.75
CA LEU A 378 27.02 -13.13 4.82
C LEU A 378 25.77 -13.70 5.51
N TRP A 379 25.85 -13.92 6.81
CA TRP A 379 24.85 -14.58 7.65
C TRP A 379 24.25 -13.59 8.66
N ASP A 380 22.96 -13.78 8.96
CA ASP A 380 22.22 -12.90 9.87
C ASP A 380 22.53 -13.20 11.35
N ALA A 381 22.73 -14.48 11.70
CA ALA A 381 22.99 -14.91 13.06
C ALA A 381 23.75 -16.25 13.12
N GLU A 382 24.12 -16.67 14.32
CA GLU A 382 24.61 -18.01 14.64
C GLU A 382 23.69 -18.68 15.68
N PHE A 383 23.43 -19.98 15.50
CA PHE A 383 22.60 -20.77 16.42
C PHE A 383 23.09 -22.22 16.47
N ASP A 384 23.41 -22.73 17.66
CA ASP A 384 23.91 -24.10 17.89
C ASP A 384 25.09 -24.50 16.99
N GLY A 385 25.99 -23.56 16.70
CA GLY A 385 27.15 -23.76 15.82
C GLY A 385 26.81 -23.90 14.34
N ARG A 386 25.61 -23.46 13.94
CA ARG A 386 25.16 -23.34 12.55
C ARG A 386 25.04 -21.86 12.18
N MET A 387 25.40 -21.53 10.95
CA MET A 387 25.24 -20.19 10.40
C MET A 387 23.80 -20.00 9.92
N VAL A 388 23.15 -18.93 10.38
CA VAL A 388 21.73 -18.69 10.13
C VAL A 388 21.54 -17.63 9.06
N ALA A 389 20.71 -17.93 8.06
CA ALA A 389 20.14 -16.94 7.16
C ALA A 389 18.63 -16.88 7.33
N ILE A 390 18.11 -15.68 7.53
CA ILE A 390 16.68 -15.42 7.66
C ILE A 390 16.16 -15.02 6.28
N LEU A 391 15.32 -15.89 5.72
CA LEU A 391 14.76 -15.82 4.38
C LEU A 391 13.24 -15.62 4.47
N GLY A 392 12.63 -14.94 3.51
CA GLY A 392 11.18 -14.93 3.35
C GLY A 392 10.42 -14.56 4.62
N ILE A 393 10.63 -13.35 5.14
CA ILE A 393 10.01 -12.96 6.42
C ILE A 393 8.55 -12.51 6.26
N ASN A 394 8.18 -12.06 5.06
CA ASN A 394 6.82 -11.61 4.74
C ASN A 394 6.26 -12.31 3.48
N ARG A 395 6.89 -13.42 3.09
CA ARG A 395 6.59 -14.19 1.88
C ARG A 395 7.21 -15.58 2.00
N ILE A 396 6.78 -16.51 1.17
CA ILE A 396 7.41 -17.83 1.09
C ILE A 396 8.86 -17.66 0.57
N ALA A 397 9.81 -18.27 1.26
CA ALA A 397 11.21 -18.34 0.85
C ALA A 397 11.32 -19.15 -0.45
N THR A 398 11.99 -18.57 -1.45
CA THR A 398 12.19 -19.18 -2.77
C THR A 398 13.66 -19.23 -3.13
N ALA A 399 13.99 -19.92 -4.23
CA ALA A 399 15.38 -20.04 -4.68
C ALA A 399 16.08 -18.71 -4.93
N SER A 400 15.33 -17.69 -5.37
CA SER A 400 15.87 -16.34 -5.59
C SER A 400 16.51 -15.72 -4.35
N GLU A 401 16.09 -16.13 -3.14
CA GLU A 401 16.61 -15.57 -1.90
C GLU A 401 17.97 -16.17 -1.53
N PHE A 402 18.16 -17.48 -1.72
CA PHE A 402 19.46 -18.09 -1.46
C PHE A 402 20.48 -17.76 -2.56
N GLU A 403 20.06 -17.36 -3.77
CA GLU A 403 21.00 -16.98 -4.82
C GLU A 403 21.88 -15.79 -4.43
N LYS A 404 21.36 -14.87 -3.61
CA LYS A 404 22.14 -13.77 -3.03
C LYS A 404 23.24 -14.27 -2.09
N ILE A 405 22.94 -15.31 -1.31
CA ILE A 405 23.92 -15.95 -0.43
C ILE A 405 25.00 -16.61 -1.28
N VAL A 406 24.58 -17.43 -2.26
CA VAL A 406 25.48 -18.16 -3.16
C VAL A 406 26.43 -17.21 -3.89
N ALA A 407 25.94 -16.06 -4.37
CA ALA A 407 26.73 -15.07 -5.09
C ALA A 407 27.83 -14.41 -4.22
N ASN A 408 27.67 -14.43 -2.89
CA ASN A 408 28.58 -13.76 -1.95
C ASN A 408 29.39 -14.75 -1.10
N ILE A 409 29.37 -16.04 -1.42
CA ILE A 409 30.23 -17.04 -0.77
C ILE A 409 31.70 -16.80 -1.15
N ASP A 410 32.57 -16.82 -0.15
CA ASP A 410 34.02 -16.90 -0.37
C ASP A 410 34.41 -18.32 -0.82
N ILE A 411 34.39 -18.52 -2.14
CA ILE A 411 34.74 -19.78 -2.81
C ILE A 411 36.13 -20.26 -2.39
N SER A 412 37.10 -19.35 -2.22
CA SER A 412 38.49 -19.72 -1.90
C SER A 412 38.60 -20.30 -0.51
N SER A 413 37.93 -19.67 0.46
CA SER A 413 37.84 -20.16 1.84
C SER A 413 37.13 -21.52 1.92
N TRP A 414 36.01 -21.67 1.21
CA TRP A 414 35.23 -22.91 1.22
C TRP A 414 35.95 -24.07 0.53
N GLN A 415 36.68 -23.82 -0.56
CA GLN A 415 37.54 -24.83 -1.20
C GLN A 415 38.62 -25.33 -0.24
N LYS A 416 39.22 -24.43 0.55
CA LYS A 416 40.19 -24.82 1.58
C LYS A 416 39.55 -25.71 2.64
N LYS A 417 38.39 -25.34 3.18
CA LYS A 417 37.64 -26.16 4.15
C LYS A 417 37.30 -27.55 3.58
N GLN A 418 36.87 -27.61 2.31
CA GLN A 418 36.53 -28.86 1.63
C GLN A 418 37.74 -29.77 1.44
N ASN A 419 38.90 -29.20 1.10
CA ASN A 419 40.16 -29.93 0.93
C ASN A 419 40.72 -30.45 2.26
N GLU A 420 40.56 -29.68 3.33
CA GLU A 420 40.98 -30.08 4.69
C GLU A 420 40.11 -31.22 5.25
N ASN A 421 38.82 -31.26 4.89
CA ASN A 421 37.88 -32.30 5.32
C ASN A 421 37.02 -32.84 4.15
N PRO A 422 37.60 -33.69 3.28
CA PRO A 422 36.88 -34.24 2.13
C PRO A 422 35.65 -35.04 2.53
N GLY A 423 34.51 -34.79 1.87
CA GLY A 423 33.26 -35.52 2.09
C GLY A 423 32.46 -35.10 3.32
N LYS A 424 32.96 -34.14 4.12
CA LYS A 424 32.16 -33.48 5.15
C LYS A 424 31.56 -32.18 4.63
N PRO A 425 30.43 -31.74 5.21
CA PRO A 425 29.87 -30.42 4.96
C PRO A 425 30.90 -29.31 5.21
N VAL A 426 31.05 -28.38 4.27
CA VAL A 426 31.94 -27.22 4.39
C VAL A 426 31.39 -26.17 5.35
N GLU A 427 30.07 -26.15 5.52
CA GLU A 427 29.37 -25.28 6.45
C GLU A 427 28.06 -25.96 6.89
N LYS A 428 27.68 -25.70 8.14
CA LYS A 428 26.35 -26.03 8.67
C LYS A 428 25.50 -24.78 8.63
N ILE A 429 24.40 -24.86 7.91
CA ILE A 429 23.55 -23.71 7.57
C ILE A 429 22.15 -23.99 8.09
N THR A 430 21.51 -22.98 8.66
CA THR A 430 20.09 -23.03 9.00
C THR A 430 19.37 -21.88 8.29
N PHE A 431 18.40 -22.22 7.45
CA PHE A 431 17.47 -21.24 6.91
C PHE A 431 16.29 -21.10 7.85
N VAL A 432 16.03 -19.87 8.27
CA VAL A 432 14.87 -19.53 9.08
C VAL A 432 13.92 -18.76 8.19
N CYS A 433 12.70 -19.26 8.02
CA CYS A 433 11.72 -18.64 7.15
C CYS A 433 10.31 -18.74 7.71
N MET A 434 9.41 -17.84 7.30
CA MET A 434 8.00 -17.94 7.70
C MET A 434 7.28 -19.07 6.96
N GLY A 435 7.74 -19.40 5.75
CA GLY A 435 7.34 -20.55 4.98
C GLY A 435 8.31 -20.74 3.82
N HIS A 436 8.38 -21.93 3.25
CA HIS A 436 9.31 -22.22 2.15
C HIS A 436 8.67 -23.02 1.03
N ASP A 437 9.20 -22.87 -0.20
CA ASP A 437 8.93 -23.79 -1.30
C ASP A 437 9.29 -25.23 -0.86
N PRO A 438 8.43 -26.24 -1.06
CA PRO A 438 8.74 -27.63 -0.70
C PRO A 438 10.04 -28.18 -1.29
N ASN A 439 10.54 -27.59 -2.39
CA ASN A 439 11.78 -28.00 -3.05
C ASN A 439 12.98 -27.11 -2.69
N LEU A 440 12.82 -26.12 -1.81
CA LEU A 440 13.85 -25.13 -1.50
C LEU A 440 15.18 -25.79 -1.06
N GLU A 441 15.09 -26.80 -0.19
CA GLU A 441 16.22 -27.57 0.29
C GLU A 441 16.95 -28.29 -0.86
N ALA A 442 16.20 -29.01 -1.70
CA ALA A 442 16.74 -29.74 -2.83
C ALA A 442 17.41 -28.80 -3.85
N MET A 443 16.79 -27.66 -4.15
CA MET A 443 17.33 -26.65 -5.06
C MET A 443 18.64 -26.05 -4.52
N PHE A 444 18.72 -25.78 -3.21
CA PHE A 444 19.95 -25.27 -2.60
C PHE A 444 21.07 -26.31 -2.65
N HIS A 445 20.77 -27.58 -2.34
CA HIS A 445 21.74 -28.66 -2.45
C HIS A 445 22.24 -28.85 -3.88
N GLU A 446 21.34 -28.85 -4.87
CA GLU A 446 21.71 -28.95 -6.28
C GLU A 446 22.63 -27.78 -6.69
N LYS A 447 22.30 -26.56 -6.24
CA LYS A 447 23.13 -25.38 -6.50
C LYS A 447 24.52 -25.50 -5.86
N MET A 448 24.62 -25.92 -4.60
CA MET A 448 25.91 -26.11 -3.93
C MET A 448 26.74 -27.24 -4.55
N ALA A 449 26.09 -28.34 -4.91
CA ALA A 449 26.74 -29.46 -5.60
C ALA A 449 27.28 -29.03 -6.97
N SER A 450 26.57 -28.16 -7.71
CA SER A 450 27.05 -27.60 -8.98
C SER A 450 28.32 -26.76 -8.83
N LEU A 451 28.56 -26.21 -7.63
CA LEU A 451 29.78 -25.47 -7.26
C LEU A 451 30.86 -26.37 -6.63
N GLY A 452 30.59 -27.67 -6.48
CA GLY A 452 31.52 -28.63 -5.89
C GLY A 452 31.56 -28.64 -4.36
N PHE A 453 30.55 -28.08 -3.69
CA PHE A 453 30.49 -28.02 -2.22
C PHE A 453 29.42 -28.96 -1.66
N VAL A 454 29.76 -29.63 -0.56
CA VAL A 454 28.79 -30.34 0.28
C VAL A 454 28.45 -29.44 1.45
N VAL A 455 27.16 -29.20 1.71
CA VAL A 455 26.67 -28.40 2.85
C VAL A 455 25.68 -29.23 3.66
N ASP A 456 25.55 -28.89 4.94
CA ASP A 456 24.51 -29.40 5.82
C ASP A 456 23.50 -28.26 5.97
N LEU A 457 22.29 -28.44 5.44
CA LEU A 457 21.23 -27.45 5.48
C LEU A 457 20.10 -27.95 6.37
N GLU A 458 19.65 -27.10 7.28
CA GLU A 458 18.39 -27.27 8.02
C GLU A 458 17.47 -26.11 7.66
N ILE A 459 16.17 -26.37 7.59
CA ILE A 459 15.16 -25.33 7.39
C ILE A 459 14.25 -25.32 8.61
N ILE A 460 14.16 -24.17 9.26
CA ILE A 460 13.19 -23.87 10.31
C ILE A 460 12.08 -23.04 9.66
N ASP A 461 10.89 -23.61 9.64
CA ASP A 461 9.67 -22.94 9.18
C ASP A 461 8.92 -22.43 10.41
N ILE A 462 9.01 -21.11 10.66
CA ILE A 462 8.45 -20.49 11.87
C ILE A 462 6.95 -20.77 12.01
N LEU A 463 6.19 -20.73 10.91
CA LEU A 463 4.74 -20.96 10.95
C LEU A 463 4.39 -22.42 11.26
N ARG A 464 5.23 -23.38 10.85
CA ARG A 464 4.99 -24.81 11.09
C ARG A 464 5.59 -25.30 12.41
N ASP A 465 6.80 -24.87 12.73
CA ASP A 465 7.66 -25.48 13.75
C ASP A 465 7.57 -24.79 15.11
N LYS A 466 7.10 -23.54 15.17
CA LYS A 466 6.98 -22.78 16.42
C LYS A 466 5.65 -22.03 16.53
N LYS A 467 4.57 -22.81 16.69
CA LYS A 467 3.18 -22.34 16.89
C LYS A 467 2.96 -21.39 18.08
N GLU A 468 3.91 -21.27 19.02
CA GLU A 468 3.79 -20.44 20.23
C GLU A 468 4.82 -19.28 20.31
N LEU A 469 5.36 -18.81 19.18
CA LEU A 469 6.16 -17.57 19.19
C LEU A 469 5.26 -16.33 19.16
N THR A 470 5.19 -15.60 20.27
CA THR A 470 4.54 -14.28 20.35
C THR A 470 5.55 -13.17 20.06
N PHE A 471 5.58 -12.68 18.82
CA PHE A 471 6.43 -11.56 18.40
C PHE A 471 5.83 -10.18 18.69
N LYS A 472 4.50 -10.13 18.82
CA LYS A 472 3.72 -8.93 19.08
C LYS A 472 3.10 -9.05 20.46
N ARG A 473 3.15 -7.99 21.27
CA ARG A 473 2.27 -7.91 22.44
C ARG A 473 0.91 -7.47 21.93
N ASP A 474 -0.02 -8.42 21.87
CA ASP A 474 -1.38 -8.11 21.46
C ASP A 474 -1.97 -7.04 22.37
N ALA A 475 -2.75 -6.15 21.76
CA ALA A 475 -3.53 -5.19 22.52
C ALA A 475 -4.51 -5.94 23.45
N ASP A 476 -4.81 -5.36 24.59
CA ASP A 476 -5.70 -5.94 25.59
C ASP A 476 -6.93 -5.06 25.73
N ALA A 477 -8.13 -5.64 25.67
CA ALA A 477 -9.37 -4.91 25.80
C ALA A 477 -10.34 -5.63 26.74
N LYS A 478 -10.98 -4.87 27.62
CA LYS A 478 -12.04 -5.35 28.49
C LYS A 478 -13.37 -4.81 28.01
N ILE A 479 -14.24 -5.72 27.55
CA ILE A 479 -15.57 -5.39 27.05
C ILE A 479 -16.61 -6.12 27.88
N SER A 480 -17.69 -5.42 28.23
CA SER A 480 -18.85 -6.00 28.90
C SER A 480 -20.13 -5.72 28.11
N ILE A 481 -21.02 -6.71 28.09
CA ILE A 481 -22.36 -6.59 27.48
C ILE A 481 -23.37 -6.81 28.59
N ALA A 482 -24.11 -5.76 28.94
CA ALA A 482 -25.13 -5.81 29.99
C ALA A 482 -26.25 -4.82 29.69
N ASN A 483 -27.49 -5.18 30.05
CA ASN A 483 -28.67 -4.32 29.91
C ASN A 483 -28.85 -3.73 28.50
N GLY A 484 -28.62 -4.53 27.45
CA GLY A 484 -28.72 -4.09 26.06
C GLY A 484 -27.65 -3.09 25.62
N LYS A 485 -26.53 -2.98 26.35
CA LYS A 485 -25.41 -2.09 26.03
C LYS A 485 -24.09 -2.86 26.00
N LEU A 486 -23.28 -2.55 25.00
CA LEU A 486 -21.88 -2.95 24.90
C LEU A 486 -21.02 -1.79 25.43
N SER A 487 -20.17 -2.06 26.41
CA SER A 487 -19.28 -1.08 27.02
C SER A 487 -17.83 -1.55 26.88
N ILE A 488 -16.98 -0.71 26.28
CA ILE A 488 -15.53 -0.89 26.31
C ILE A 488 -15.06 -0.23 27.60
N GLU A 489 -14.67 -1.05 28.57
CA GLU A 489 -14.26 -0.58 29.90
C GLU A 489 -12.80 -0.14 29.90
N GLN A 490 -11.95 -0.91 29.20
CA GLN A 490 -10.52 -0.68 29.12
C GLN A 490 -10.00 -1.10 27.75
N PHE A 491 -8.98 -0.39 27.26
CA PHE A 491 -8.23 -0.74 26.07
C PHE A 491 -6.77 -0.34 26.26
N TYR A 492 -5.86 -1.28 26.02
CA TYR A 492 -4.43 -1.12 26.22
C TYR A 492 -3.68 -1.61 24.97
N PRO A 493 -3.38 -0.71 24.02
CA PRO A 493 -2.59 -1.03 22.86
C PRO A 493 -1.11 -1.11 23.24
N MET A 494 -0.61 -2.32 23.51
CA MET A 494 0.72 -2.54 24.10
C MET A 494 1.86 -1.89 23.30
N ASN A 495 1.82 -1.97 21.97
CA ASN A 495 2.85 -1.39 21.10
C ASN A 495 2.82 0.14 21.12
N LEU A 496 1.62 0.74 21.10
CA LEU A 496 1.46 2.20 21.22
C LEU A 496 1.95 2.69 22.58
N LEU A 497 1.57 2.00 23.66
CA LEU A 497 2.02 2.33 25.02
C LEU A 497 3.55 2.25 25.13
N GLN A 498 4.17 1.22 24.56
CA GLN A 498 5.62 1.10 24.53
C GLN A 498 6.29 2.27 23.79
N LYS A 499 5.73 2.72 22.65
CA LYS A 499 6.25 3.88 21.91
C LYS A 499 6.09 5.19 22.68
N LEU A 500 5.03 5.31 23.47
CA LEU A 500 4.80 6.45 24.38
C LEU A 500 5.63 6.35 25.67
N SER A 501 6.31 5.22 25.92
CA SER A 501 6.93 4.91 27.21
C SER A 501 5.94 4.94 28.38
N PHE A 502 4.69 4.54 28.12
CA PHE A 502 3.62 4.45 29.11
C PHE A 502 3.43 3.00 29.56
N GLU A 503 3.06 2.82 30.82
CA GLU A 503 2.54 1.56 31.35
C GLU A 503 1.00 1.59 31.42
N LYS A 504 0.36 0.44 31.64
CA LYS A 504 -1.12 0.36 31.73
C LYS A 504 -1.71 1.31 32.80
N GLN A 505 -0.95 1.57 33.86
CA GLN A 505 -1.35 2.44 34.97
C GLN A 505 -1.31 3.94 34.64
N ASP A 506 -0.58 4.33 33.60
CA ASP A 506 -0.48 5.72 33.14
C ASP A 506 -1.67 6.12 32.24
N VAL A 507 -2.51 5.15 31.86
CA VAL A 507 -3.68 5.38 31.00
C VAL A 507 -4.88 5.82 31.84
N GLU A 508 -5.16 7.12 31.86
CA GLU A 508 -6.32 7.69 32.55
C GLU A 508 -7.64 7.45 31.79
N ASP A 509 -7.69 7.79 30.49
CA ASP A 509 -8.81 7.51 29.60
C ASP A 509 -8.32 6.75 28.35
N TRP A 510 -8.70 5.48 28.26
CA TRP A 510 -8.32 4.62 27.13
C TRP A 510 -8.79 5.17 25.78
N LYS A 511 -9.84 6.00 25.76
CA LYS A 511 -10.39 6.57 24.52
C LYS A 511 -9.41 7.51 23.83
N GLU A 512 -8.45 8.08 24.57
CA GLU A 512 -7.39 8.92 24.00
C GLU A 512 -6.44 8.14 23.09
N LEU A 513 -6.34 6.82 23.31
CA LEU A 513 -5.50 5.89 22.57
C LEU A 513 -6.20 5.28 21.34
N VAL A 514 -7.49 5.58 21.15
CA VAL A 514 -8.32 4.94 20.14
C VAL A 514 -8.63 5.88 18.99
N ASP A 515 -8.41 5.38 17.79
CA ASP A 515 -8.68 6.09 16.55
C ASP A 515 -10.04 5.73 15.94
N SER A 516 -10.54 4.52 16.16
CA SER A 516 -11.91 4.12 15.80
C SER A 516 -12.38 2.87 16.54
N VAL A 517 -13.70 2.76 16.68
CA VAL A 517 -14.37 1.51 17.08
C VAL A 517 -15.36 1.11 16.00
N MET A 518 -15.31 -0.14 15.58
CA MET A 518 -16.26 -0.73 14.65
C MET A 518 -16.92 -1.95 15.30
N ILE A 519 -18.21 -2.14 15.06
CA ILE A 519 -18.99 -3.23 15.63
C ILE A 519 -19.83 -3.88 14.55
N ASP A 520 -19.64 -5.18 14.40
CA ASP A 520 -20.54 -6.07 13.68
C ASP A 520 -21.44 -6.76 14.71
N TRP A 521 -22.74 -6.56 14.60
CA TRP A 521 -23.71 -7.14 15.55
C TRP A 521 -24.05 -8.59 15.24
N ASN A 522 -23.72 -9.07 14.03
CA ASN A 522 -24.12 -10.36 13.49
C ASN A 522 -22.98 -11.00 12.69
N TYR A 523 -21.81 -11.09 13.32
CA TYR A 523 -20.61 -11.63 12.70
C TYR A 523 -20.74 -13.12 12.38
N ASP A 524 -20.46 -13.48 11.14
CA ASP A 524 -20.62 -14.83 10.60
C ASP A 524 -19.39 -15.74 10.78
N GLY A 525 -18.29 -15.20 11.31
CA GLY A 525 -17.02 -15.90 11.47
C GLY A 525 -16.13 -15.90 10.22
N VAL A 526 -16.54 -15.24 9.14
CA VAL A 526 -15.82 -15.21 7.86
C VAL A 526 -15.32 -13.81 7.55
N ALA A 527 -16.21 -12.81 7.45
CA ALA A 527 -15.84 -11.45 7.04
C ALA A 527 -16.45 -10.41 7.99
N PHE A 528 -15.65 -9.45 8.42
CA PHE A 528 -16.12 -8.41 9.34
C PHE A 528 -16.95 -7.38 8.57
N ALA A 529 -18.24 -7.27 8.89
CA ALA A 529 -19.17 -6.37 8.22
C ALA A 529 -19.74 -5.35 9.22
N PRO A 530 -19.00 -4.29 9.58
CA PRO A 530 -19.39 -3.41 10.66
C PRO A 530 -20.68 -2.64 10.35
N ALA A 531 -21.72 -2.92 11.13
CA ALA A 531 -22.99 -2.19 11.09
C ALA A 531 -22.90 -0.85 11.85
N LEU A 532 -22.01 -0.75 12.85
CA LEU A 532 -21.73 0.48 13.55
C LEU A 532 -20.26 0.85 13.37
N THR A 533 -20.01 2.12 13.04
CA THR A 533 -18.66 2.70 12.95
C THR A 533 -18.62 4.00 13.74
N ASP A 534 -17.76 4.06 14.74
CA ASP A 534 -17.48 5.26 15.54
C ASP A 534 -16.08 5.79 15.20
N ILE A 535 -16.06 6.77 14.31
CA ILE A 535 -14.86 7.52 13.92
C ILE A 535 -15.01 8.93 14.49
N PRO A 536 -14.36 9.26 15.61
CA PRO A 536 -14.43 10.58 16.22
C PRO A 536 -13.79 11.65 15.34
N ALA A 537 -14.34 12.87 15.40
CA ALA A 537 -13.70 14.06 14.82
C ALA A 537 -12.33 14.34 15.46
N LYS A 538 -11.52 15.21 14.83
CA LYS A 538 -10.10 15.45 15.18
C LYS A 538 -9.83 15.73 16.67
N ASN A 539 -10.75 16.40 17.37
CA ASN A 539 -10.63 16.72 18.81
C ASN A 539 -11.70 16.03 19.66
N ALA A 540 -12.32 14.98 19.14
CA ALA A 540 -13.32 14.19 19.86
C ALA A 540 -12.76 12.82 20.22
N LEU A 541 -13.44 12.15 21.15
CA LEU A 541 -13.15 10.79 21.58
C LEU A 541 -14.28 9.86 21.10
N VAL A 542 -13.98 8.57 21.00
CA VAL A 542 -15.01 7.54 20.78
C VAL A 542 -16.02 7.52 21.93
N LYS A 543 -17.24 7.07 21.65
CA LYS A 543 -18.32 6.97 22.64
C LYS A 543 -17.95 5.98 23.75
N GLY A 544 -17.45 4.81 23.36
CA GLY A 544 -17.09 3.70 24.25
C GLY A 544 -18.26 2.90 24.83
N ILE A 545 -19.50 3.37 24.66
CA ILE A 545 -20.73 2.65 25.02
C ILE A 545 -21.69 2.70 23.83
N TYR A 546 -22.23 1.55 23.45
CA TYR A 546 -23.07 1.37 22.27
C TYR A 546 -24.31 0.55 22.61
N ASN A 547 -25.46 0.91 22.04
CA ASN A 547 -26.69 0.14 22.22
C ASN A 547 -26.62 -1.12 21.35
N VAL A 548 -26.93 -2.28 21.95
CA VAL A 548 -26.97 -3.57 21.28
C VAL A 548 -28.37 -3.73 20.66
N PRO A 549 -28.48 -3.98 19.35
CA PRO A 549 -29.76 -4.30 18.71
C PRO A 549 -30.40 -5.57 19.29
N GLU A 550 -31.74 -5.64 19.28
CA GLU A 550 -32.48 -6.79 19.80
C GLU A 550 -32.22 -8.08 18.99
N ASP A 551 -31.87 -7.94 17.71
CA ASP A 551 -31.58 -9.01 16.76
C ASP A 551 -30.09 -9.36 16.68
N ALA A 552 -29.25 -8.85 17.60
CA ALA A 552 -27.82 -9.15 17.63
C ALA A 552 -27.55 -10.63 17.99
N GLY A 553 -26.70 -11.27 17.20
CA GLY A 553 -26.23 -12.64 17.40
C GLY A 553 -24.82 -12.67 18.01
N THR A 554 -23.83 -13.06 17.20
CA THR A 554 -22.42 -12.98 17.56
C THR A 554 -21.92 -11.56 17.29
N ILE A 555 -21.60 -10.84 18.36
CA ILE A 555 -21.09 -9.47 18.27
C ILE A 555 -19.58 -9.52 18.11
N HIS A 556 -19.05 -8.91 17.06
CA HIS A 556 -17.63 -8.73 16.85
C HIS A 556 -17.25 -7.26 16.96
N VAL A 557 -16.25 -6.97 17.78
CA VAL A 557 -15.77 -5.61 18.02
C VAL A 557 -14.34 -5.49 17.52
N LYS A 558 -14.08 -4.44 16.73
CA LYS A 558 -12.76 -4.03 16.29
C LYS A 558 -12.42 -2.66 16.86
N ILE A 559 -11.35 -2.58 17.65
CA ILE A 559 -10.83 -1.34 18.22
C ILE A 559 -9.50 -1.03 17.54
N THR A 560 -9.40 0.11 16.87
CA THR A 560 -8.17 0.54 16.18
C THR A 560 -7.50 1.66 16.94
N ASP A 561 -6.20 1.55 17.19
CA ASP A 561 -5.40 2.55 17.90
C ASP A 561 -4.83 3.64 16.97
N LEU A 562 -4.08 4.58 17.55
CA LEU A 562 -3.49 5.71 16.82
C LEU A 562 -2.37 5.32 15.82
N ILE A 563 -1.76 4.14 15.97
CA ILE A 563 -0.74 3.56 15.06
C ILE A 563 -1.37 2.59 14.04
N SER A 564 -2.71 2.60 13.92
CA SER A 564 -3.48 1.78 12.99
C SER A 564 -3.37 0.27 13.25
N GLU A 565 -3.01 -0.13 14.45
CA GLU A 565 -3.15 -1.53 14.90
C GLU A 565 -4.53 -1.75 15.49
N SER A 566 -5.05 -2.96 15.36
CA SER A 566 -6.38 -3.30 15.87
C SER A 566 -6.34 -4.46 16.85
N TRP A 567 -7.20 -4.34 17.86
CA TRP A 567 -7.68 -5.45 18.65
C TRP A 567 -9.05 -5.88 18.12
N GLU A 568 -9.29 -7.18 18.06
CA GLU A 568 -10.55 -7.77 17.60
C GLU A 568 -11.04 -8.81 18.61
N GLY A 569 -12.35 -8.83 18.87
CA GLY A 569 -12.94 -9.77 19.83
C GLY A 569 -14.39 -10.10 19.52
N SER A 570 -14.76 -11.37 19.66
CA SER A 570 -16.11 -11.89 19.43
C SER A 570 -16.80 -12.28 20.73
N PHE A 571 -18.07 -11.92 20.85
CA PHE A 571 -18.90 -12.16 22.03
C PHE A 571 -20.24 -12.75 21.60
N SER A 572 -20.62 -13.88 22.20
CA SER A 572 -21.97 -14.42 21.98
C SER A 572 -22.95 -13.75 22.93
N VAL A 573 -24.05 -13.24 22.40
CA VAL A 573 -25.18 -12.83 23.24
C VAL A 573 -25.92 -14.11 23.65
N GLU A 574 -25.68 -14.62 24.87
CA GLU A 574 -26.49 -15.73 25.38
C GLU A 574 -27.96 -15.30 25.41
N GLY A 575 -28.79 -16.03 24.67
CA GLY A 575 -30.17 -15.66 24.44
C GLY A 575 -30.94 -15.47 25.75
N SER A 576 -31.41 -14.25 25.99
CA SER A 576 -32.53 -14.00 26.90
C SER A 576 -33.81 -14.50 26.20
N LYS A 577 -33.95 -15.83 26.11
CA LYS A 577 -35.27 -16.45 25.98
C LYS A 577 -35.86 -16.51 27.38
N LEU A 578 -36.83 -15.65 27.65
CA LEU A 578 -38.06 -16.00 28.35
C LEU A 578 -39.21 -15.16 27.81
#